data_AF-A0A8S1NJ24-F1
#
_entry.id   AF-A0A8S1NJ24-F1
#
_cell.length_a   1.000
_cell.length_b   1.000
_cell.length_c   1.000
_cell.angle_alpha   90.00
_cell.angle_beta   90.00
_cell.angle_gamma   90.00
#
_symmetry.space_group_name_H-M   'P 1'
#
loop_
_entity.id
_entity.type
_entity.pdbx_description
1 polymer ?
#
loop_
_entity_poly.entity_id
_entity_poly.type
_entity_poly.pdbx_seq_one_letter_code
_entity_poly.pdbx_strand_id
1 'polypeptide(L)'
;MYQHKPISIKLPYCQTPIQQAEFLFYYLITQGCNETVYFRSSQGIRYQLNLQYKQRSIIQLPDQQKFYQTPQYQTLGNSKKLNNINQDEQREQQQREQYQREQQQREQQQREQQQREQYQREQQQREQYQREQQQKEQQQKEQQQKEQQQKEQQEQEQSEQQKQRELQKQKELQQQRELQKQRELQQQREYEQKQKQREYEQKQREQQREQQEQQRELQQQSEQQKQRKIQQQKDQQNNDYQKNSNLNTIPQQSQQTQQQPQSKQHDEQEPENKILSNENQENYENQINDQDQIDKNQRQKLIYDLIKELNKNSSDLRQVQEFYKKYIQGLNDRQELIKQYNVKKLAKKQELYKICNGFLQVRGDGNCFYTAFGYQFIRHLLITYNNNEFNQFINKIQAINLRFRIQVPGFQIDDLELEKQILIEFIYQLQQLRMIEDVQERQQQLLIQFSEYQVGQDGTGFLYTLSTLFFRNLSDYLVEQDQEIKTFIGDDQKNLLIWETECNSNEIVINQLAIYLQLNVILIFFDNEDFIVRQYQEENKNKIILLIKPGHYNIGIENAA
;
A
#
# COMPACT_ATOMS: atom_id res chain seq x y z
N MET A 1 12.34 -11.59 52.41
CA MET A 1 11.97 -10.23 51.94
C MET A 1 12.82 -9.92 50.72
N TYR A 2 12.30 -10.10 49.51
CA TYR A 2 13.01 -9.68 48.30
C TYR A 2 12.79 -8.17 48.11
N GLN A 3 13.85 -7.38 48.28
CA GLN A 3 13.83 -5.95 47.99
C GLN A 3 13.92 -5.75 46.47
N HIS A 4 12.78 -5.57 45.80
CA HIS A 4 12.78 -5.10 44.43
C HIS A 4 13.06 -3.59 44.43
N LYS A 5 14.13 -3.16 43.74
CA LYS A 5 14.38 -1.73 43.49
C LYS A 5 13.29 -1.20 42.55
N PRO A 6 12.57 -0.12 42.91
CA PRO A 6 11.59 0.48 42.01
C PRO A 6 12.32 1.06 40.79
N ILE A 7 11.91 0.63 39.59
CA ILE A 7 12.37 1.19 38.33
C ILE A 7 11.42 2.32 37.96
N SER A 8 11.93 3.54 37.83
CA SER A 8 11.16 4.70 37.40
C SER A 8 11.37 4.92 35.92
N ILE A 9 10.36 4.58 35.10
CA ILE A 9 10.37 4.82 33.65
C ILE A 9 9.58 6.11 33.37
N LYS A 10 10.23 7.11 32.77
CA LYS A 10 9.53 8.29 32.24
C LYS A 10 9.04 7.97 30.82
N LEU A 11 7.72 7.95 30.64
CA LEU A 11 7.09 7.72 29.34
C LEU A 11 6.77 9.08 28.69
N PRO A 12 7.43 9.44 27.58
CA PRO A 12 7.04 10.62 26.83
C PRO A 12 5.76 10.33 26.03
N TYR A 13 4.83 11.31 25.99
CA TYR A 13 3.64 11.34 25.11
C TYR A 13 2.38 10.53 25.46
N CYS A 14 2.27 9.90 26.64
CA CYS A 14 1.02 9.25 27.06
C CYS A 14 0.12 10.20 27.88
N GLN A 15 -1.03 10.61 27.33
CA GLN A 15 -1.94 11.59 27.97
C GLN A 15 -2.90 10.97 28.98
N THR A 16 -3.16 9.66 28.92
CA THR A 16 -4.10 8.97 29.82
C THR A 16 -3.48 7.76 30.52
N PRO A 17 -3.97 7.38 31.72
CA PRO A 17 -3.52 6.18 32.43
C PRO A 17 -3.67 4.88 31.63
N ILE A 18 -4.64 4.82 30.72
CA ILE A 18 -4.89 3.66 29.86
C ILE A 18 -3.81 3.55 28.79
N GLN A 19 -3.46 4.65 28.12
CA GLN A 19 -2.36 4.68 27.14
C GLN A 19 -1.02 4.31 27.78
N GLN A 20 -0.78 4.76 29.02
CA GLN A 20 0.41 4.38 29.79
C GLN A 20 0.44 2.88 30.08
N ALA A 21 -0.70 2.28 30.45
CA ALA A 21 -0.82 0.86 30.71
C ALA A 21 -0.64 0.00 29.44
N GLU A 22 -1.18 0.45 28.30
CA GLU A 22 -1.01 -0.21 27.00
C GLU A 22 0.44 -0.17 26.53
N PHE A 23 1.10 0.99 26.62
CA PHE A 23 2.52 1.10 26.29
C PHE A 23 3.38 0.18 27.18
N LEU A 24 3.13 0.17 28.49
CA LEU A 24 3.82 -0.73 29.42
C LEU A 24 3.56 -2.20 29.08
N PHE A 25 2.34 -2.58 28.69
CA PHE A 25 1.99 -3.94 28.28
C PHE A 25 2.82 -4.38 27.07
N TYR A 26 2.86 -3.58 26.01
CA TYR A 26 3.67 -3.88 24.81
C TYR A 26 5.17 -3.90 25.10
N TYR A 27 5.67 -2.95 25.89
CA TYR A 27 7.07 -2.91 26.29
C TYR A 27 7.46 -4.14 27.12
N LEU A 28 6.65 -4.57 28.08
CA LEU A 28 6.95 -5.73 28.92
C LEU A 28 6.87 -7.06 28.15
N ILE A 29 5.95 -7.18 27.19
CA ILE A 29 5.88 -8.36 26.30
C ILE A 29 7.11 -8.44 25.41
N THR A 30 7.57 -7.32 24.83
CA THR A 30 8.76 -7.31 23.98
C THR A 30 10.05 -7.62 24.75
N GLN A 31 10.07 -7.38 26.07
CA GLN A 31 11.16 -7.80 26.96
C GLN A 31 11.01 -9.23 27.52
N GLY A 32 10.00 -9.99 27.08
CA GLY A 32 9.78 -11.38 27.49
C GLY A 32 9.28 -11.57 28.92
N CYS A 33 8.69 -10.53 29.54
CA CYS A 33 8.11 -10.65 30.87
C CYS A 33 6.77 -11.43 30.81
N ASN A 34 6.72 -12.58 31.49
CA ASN A 34 5.52 -13.43 31.58
C ASN A 34 4.83 -13.36 32.97
N GLU A 35 5.23 -12.41 33.81
CA GLU A 35 4.74 -12.29 35.20
C GLU A 35 3.63 -11.24 35.35
N THR A 36 2.88 -11.31 36.46
CA THR A 36 1.92 -10.25 36.82
C THR A 36 2.67 -9.00 37.26
N VAL A 37 2.40 -7.87 36.59
CA VAL A 37 3.05 -6.61 36.90
C VAL A 37 2.11 -5.71 37.69
N TYR A 38 2.61 -5.22 38.83
CA TYR A 38 1.93 -4.23 39.65
C TYR A 38 2.56 -2.87 39.39
N PHE A 39 1.74 -1.87 39.07
CA PHE A 39 2.22 -0.49 38.96
C PHE A 39 1.29 0.44 39.73
N ARG A 40 1.85 1.58 40.14
CA ARG A 40 1.15 2.59 40.93
C ARG A 40 1.15 3.90 40.13
N SER A 41 -0.03 4.49 39.94
CA SER A 41 -0.09 5.82 39.33
C SER A 41 0.51 6.87 40.26
N SER A 42 0.79 8.06 39.71
CA SER A 42 1.17 9.24 40.48
C SER A 42 0.12 9.64 41.53
N GLN A 43 -1.14 9.24 41.33
CA GLN A 43 -2.26 9.45 42.27
C GLN A 43 -2.38 8.33 43.33
N GLY A 44 -1.44 7.38 43.37
CA GLY A 44 -1.39 6.33 44.38
C GLY A 44 -2.28 5.11 44.11
N ILE A 45 -3.04 5.11 43.01
CA ILE A 45 -3.91 4.00 42.59
C ILE A 45 -3.04 2.84 42.12
N ARG A 46 -3.32 1.64 42.63
CA ARG A 46 -2.61 0.41 42.26
C ARG A 46 -3.36 -0.28 41.13
N TYR A 47 -2.62 -0.67 40.11
CA TYR A 47 -3.09 -1.45 38.98
C TYR A 47 -2.36 -2.78 38.95
N GLN A 48 -3.09 -3.84 38.63
CA GLN A 48 -2.57 -5.18 38.43
C GLN A 48 -2.78 -5.56 36.97
N LEU A 49 -1.69 -5.84 36.27
CA LEU A 49 -1.69 -6.27 34.87
C LEU A 49 -1.30 -7.75 34.82
N ASN A 50 -2.22 -8.60 34.39
CA ASN A 50 -1.98 -10.03 34.29
C ASN A 50 -1.60 -10.38 32.84
N LEU A 51 -0.34 -10.75 32.62
CA LEU A 51 0.23 -10.97 31.28
C LEU A 51 -0.02 -12.40 30.74
N GLN A 52 -0.85 -13.22 31.41
CA GLN A 52 -1.18 -14.55 30.91
C GLN A 52 -2.11 -14.48 29.68
N TYR A 53 -1.73 -15.23 28.65
CA TYR A 53 -2.32 -15.25 27.32
C TYR A 53 -3.86 -15.24 27.28
N LYS A 54 -4.40 -14.34 26.43
CA LYS A 54 -5.72 -14.35 25.76
C LYS A 54 -7.01 -13.89 26.48
N GLN A 55 -6.98 -13.23 27.63
CA GLN A 55 -8.18 -12.52 28.12
C GLN A 55 -7.86 -11.13 28.71
N ARG A 56 -8.51 -10.10 28.14
CA ARG A 56 -8.50 -8.72 28.66
C ARG A 56 -9.38 -8.66 29.91
N SER A 57 -8.80 -8.39 31.07
CA SER A 57 -9.56 -7.97 32.26
C SER A 57 -8.74 -6.99 33.09
N ILE A 58 -9.14 -5.72 33.08
CA ILE A 58 -8.68 -4.71 34.04
C ILE A 58 -9.64 -4.79 35.22
N ILE A 59 -9.16 -5.28 36.37
CA ILE A 59 -9.98 -5.41 37.58
C ILE A 59 -9.62 -4.27 38.53
N GLN A 60 -10.59 -3.40 38.80
CA GLN A 60 -10.51 -2.40 39.85
C GLN A 60 -10.99 -3.06 41.16
N LEU A 61 -10.12 -3.16 42.16
CA LEU A 61 -10.45 -3.82 43.43
C LEU A 61 -11.31 -2.89 44.33
N PRO A 62 -12.47 -3.35 44.85
CA PRO A 62 -13.30 -2.56 45.75
C PRO A 62 -12.95 -2.79 47.24
N ASP A 63 -13.07 -1.72 48.04
CA ASP A 63 -12.94 -1.74 49.50
C ASP A 63 -14.17 -2.36 50.17
N GLN A 64 -13.99 -3.36 51.05
CA GLN A 64 -15.08 -4.06 51.75
C GLN A 64 -15.22 -3.67 53.23
N GLN A 65 -16.44 -3.32 53.65
CA GLN A 65 -16.98 -3.52 55.00
C GLN A 65 -18.51 -3.70 54.96
N LYS A 66 -19.06 -4.81 55.49
CA LYS A 66 -20.17 -4.87 56.50
C LYS A 66 -20.79 -6.28 56.74
N PHE A 67 -20.87 -6.58 58.04
CA PHE A 67 -21.79 -7.39 58.89
C PHE A 67 -22.91 -8.30 58.32
N TYR A 68 -23.06 -9.48 58.94
CA TYR A 68 -24.24 -10.37 58.90
C TYR A 68 -24.91 -10.49 60.30
N GLN A 69 -26.25 -10.61 60.32
CA GLN A 69 -27.05 -11.08 61.46
C GLN A 69 -27.88 -12.30 61.07
N THR A 70 -27.97 -13.25 61.99
CA THR A 70 -28.74 -14.51 61.99
C THR A 70 -30.09 -14.37 62.72
N PRO A 71 -31.08 -15.24 62.46
CA PRO A 71 -32.21 -15.44 63.37
C PRO A 71 -32.27 -16.84 64.02
N GLN A 72 -32.77 -16.87 65.26
CA GLN A 72 -33.04 -18.03 66.11
C GLN A 72 -34.43 -18.67 65.86
N TYR A 73 -34.56 -19.96 66.21
CA TYR A 73 -35.85 -20.60 66.55
C TYR A 73 -35.75 -21.35 67.90
N GLN A 74 -36.80 -21.22 68.72
CA GLN A 74 -37.06 -21.89 70.00
C GLN A 74 -38.31 -22.80 69.87
N THR A 75 -38.36 -23.91 70.64
CA THR A 75 -39.53 -24.52 71.32
C THR A 75 -39.06 -25.84 72.01
N LEU A 76 -39.05 -26.02 73.35
CA LEU A 76 -40.16 -26.30 74.31
C LEU A 76 -41.02 -27.52 73.89
N GLY A 77 -41.32 -28.55 74.70
CA GLY A 77 -41.11 -28.84 76.12
C GLY A 77 -42.23 -29.77 76.64
N ASN A 78 -41.91 -30.66 77.59
CA ASN A 78 -42.76 -31.27 78.63
C ASN A 78 -43.94 -32.20 78.19
N SER A 79 -44.42 -33.18 78.97
CA SER A 79 -44.67 -33.17 80.41
C SER A 79 -44.79 -34.58 81.03
N LYS A 80 -44.62 -34.62 82.36
CA LYS A 80 -44.65 -35.75 83.30
C LYS A 80 -46.01 -35.90 84.00
N LYS A 81 -46.12 -37.02 84.75
CA LYS A 81 -46.89 -37.32 86.01
C LYS A 81 -48.13 -38.22 85.79
N LEU A 82 -48.51 -39.19 86.64
CA LEU A 82 -48.36 -39.33 88.10
C LEU A 82 -48.66 -40.78 88.62
N ASN A 83 -47.82 -41.26 89.55
CA ASN A 83 -47.97 -42.06 90.80
C ASN A 83 -48.73 -43.41 91.00
N ASN A 84 -48.04 -44.23 91.82
CA ASN A 84 -48.43 -45.22 92.86
C ASN A 84 -48.47 -46.71 92.49
N ILE A 85 -47.44 -47.48 92.87
CA ILE A 85 -47.47 -48.81 93.54
C ILE A 85 -46.10 -49.05 94.19
N ASN A 86 -46.01 -48.84 95.50
CA ASN A 86 -44.77 -48.90 96.27
C ASN A 86 -44.68 -50.25 97.01
N GLN A 87 -43.80 -51.14 96.54
CA GLN A 87 -43.01 -52.17 97.26
C GLN A 87 -42.80 -53.47 96.46
N ASP A 88 -43.66 -53.82 95.49
CA ASP A 88 -43.39 -54.91 94.53
C ASP A 88 -42.55 -54.45 93.33
N GLU A 89 -42.61 -53.15 92.98
CA GLU A 89 -41.77 -52.55 91.92
C GLU A 89 -40.27 -52.62 92.24
N GLN A 90 -39.82 -52.68 93.50
CA GLN A 90 -38.40 -52.63 93.80
C GLN A 90 -37.66 -53.95 93.50
N ARG A 91 -38.35 -55.10 93.58
CA ARG A 91 -37.78 -56.40 93.14
C ARG A 91 -37.89 -56.57 91.63
N GLU A 92 -38.96 -56.08 91.03
CA GLU A 92 -39.14 -56.11 89.58
C GLU A 92 -38.21 -55.12 88.86
N GLN A 93 -37.91 -53.97 89.47
CA GLN A 93 -36.97 -52.98 88.95
C GLN A 93 -35.52 -53.46 89.04
N GLN A 94 -35.14 -54.24 90.07
CA GLN A 94 -33.81 -54.87 90.09
C GLN A 94 -33.65 -55.98 89.04
N GLN A 95 -34.69 -56.80 88.78
CA GLN A 95 -34.64 -57.78 87.69
C GLN A 95 -34.71 -57.12 86.31
N ARG A 96 -35.52 -56.09 86.12
CA ARG A 96 -35.58 -55.31 84.87
C ARG A 96 -34.27 -54.55 84.62
N GLU A 97 -33.64 -53.98 85.65
CA GLU A 97 -32.32 -53.35 85.50
C GLU A 97 -31.23 -54.37 85.15
N GLN A 98 -31.24 -55.55 85.78
CA GLN A 98 -30.26 -56.59 85.45
C GLN A 98 -30.46 -57.10 84.02
N TYR A 99 -31.71 -57.30 83.59
CA TYR A 99 -32.05 -57.66 82.22
C TYR A 99 -31.73 -56.54 81.22
N GLN A 100 -31.95 -55.26 81.56
CA GLN A 100 -31.59 -54.12 80.73
C GLN A 100 -30.07 -53.98 80.57
N ARG A 101 -29.29 -54.18 81.64
CA ARG A 101 -27.83 -54.14 81.56
C ARG A 101 -27.30 -55.27 80.68
N GLU A 102 -27.88 -56.47 80.78
CA GLU A 102 -27.50 -57.60 79.94
C GLU A 102 -27.89 -57.38 78.47
N GLN A 103 -29.07 -56.80 78.23
CA GLN A 103 -29.51 -56.44 76.87
C GLN A 103 -28.64 -55.33 76.26
N GLN A 104 -28.28 -54.30 77.04
CA GLN A 104 -27.35 -53.25 76.61
C GLN A 104 -25.94 -53.80 76.34
N GLN A 105 -25.45 -54.75 77.14
CA GLN A 105 -24.15 -55.39 76.90
C GLN A 105 -24.15 -56.21 75.60
N ARG A 106 -25.22 -56.97 75.33
CA ARG A 106 -25.36 -57.70 74.06
C ARG A 106 -25.48 -56.75 72.87
N GLU A 107 -26.25 -55.68 72.98
CA GLU A 107 -26.33 -54.65 71.93
C GLU A 107 -24.97 -53.97 71.68
N GLN A 108 -24.22 -53.69 72.74
CA GLN A 108 -22.91 -53.06 72.64
C GLN A 108 -21.91 -54.00 71.93
N GLN A 109 -21.89 -55.29 72.30
CA GLN A 109 -21.06 -56.28 71.59
C GLN A 109 -21.47 -56.45 70.13
N GLN A 110 -22.77 -56.43 69.83
CA GLN A 110 -23.26 -56.58 68.46
C GLN A 110 -22.92 -55.37 67.58
N ARG A 111 -22.98 -54.14 68.13
CA ARG A 111 -22.54 -52.91 67.44
C ARG A 111 -21.03 -52.90 67.21
N GLU A 112 -20.24 -53.36 68.19
CA GLU A 112 -18.78 -53.46 68.02
C GLU A 112 -18.41 -54.48 66.92
N GLN A 113 -19.14 -55.60 66.85
CA GLN A 113 -18.93 -56.61 65.80
C GLN A 113 -19.31 -56.06 64.42
N GLN A 114 -20.42 -55.33 64.30
CA GLN A 114 -20.81 -54.68 63.05
C GLN A 114 -19.82 -53.58 62.63
N GLN A 115 -19.30 -52.78 63.57
CA GLN A 115 -18.28 -51.77 63.26
C GLN A 115 -16.97 -52.39 62.77
N ARG A 116 -16.54 -53.52 63.37
CA ARG A 116 -15.35 -54.24 62.89
C ARG A 116 -15.54 -54.80 61.49
N GLU A 117 -16.69 -55.40 61.18
CA GLU A 117 -16.99 -55.87 59.82
C GLU A 117 -17.05 -54.72 58.81
N GLN A 118 -17.67 -53.59 59.18
CA GLN A 118 -17.75 -52.42 58.31
C GLN A 118 -16.35 -51.85 58.02
N TYR A 119 -15.50 -51.73 59.05
CA TYR A 119 -14.12 -51.27 58.90
C TYR A 119 -13.30 -52.21 58.00
N GLN A 120 -13.49 -53.53 58.14
CA GLN A 120 -12.78 -54.52 57.33
C GLN A 120 -13.21 -54.49 55.85
N ARG A 121 -14.51 -54.28 55.56
CA ARG A 121 -15.00 -54.08 54.18
C ARG A 121 -14.49 -52.79 53.57
N GLU A 122 -14.43 -51.71 54.33
CA GLU A 122 -13.92 -50.43 53.83
C GLU A 122 -12.42 -50.51 53.52
N GLN A 123 -11.64 -51.23 54.33
CA GLN A 123 -10.23 -51.44 54.07
C GLN A 123 -10.00 -52.25 52.78
N GLN A 124 -10.79 -53.30 52.54
CA GLN A 124 -10.72 -54.08 51.30
C GLN A 124 -11.13 -53.26 50.06
N GLN A 125 -12.15 -52.40 50.16
CA GLN A 125 -12.53 -51.52 49.05
C GLN A 125 -11.45 -50.48 48.73
N ARG A 126 -10.78 -49.91 49.74
CA ARG A 126 -9.68 -48.97 49.53
C ARG A 126 -8.49 -49.62 48.82
N GLU A 127 -8.10 -50.84 49.22
CA GLU A 127 -7.05 -51.57 48.52
C GLU A 127 -7.42 -51.91 47.07
N GLN A 128 -8.66 -52.32 46.83
CA GLN A 128 -9.12 -52.62 45.48
C GLN A 128 -9.09 -51.37 44.58
N TYR A 129 -9.57 -50.23 45.10
CA TYR A 129 -9.54 -48.95 44.39
C TYR A 129 -8.11 -48.50 44.08
N GLN A 130 -7.17 -48.69 45.02
CA GLN A 130 -5.78 -48.29 44.83
C GLN A 130 -5.06 -49.14 43.76
N ARG A 131 -5.36 -50.45 43.69
CA ARG A 131 -4.84 -51.32 42.62
C ARG A 131 -5.40 -50.95 41.25
N GLU A 132 -6.69 -50.61 41.18
CA GLU A 132 -7.33 -50.20 39.92
C GLU A 132 -6.77 -48.86 39.43
N GLN A 133 -6.47 -47.92 40.34
CA GLN A 133 -5.84 -46.66 39.96
C GLN A 133 -4.42 -46.86 39.40
N GLN A 134 -3.62 -47.73 40.01
CA GLN A 134 -2.27 -48.04 39.52
C GLN A 134 -2.30 -48.70 38.13
N GLN A 135 -3.27 -49.60 37.87
CA GLN A 135 -3.43 -50.20 36.54
C GLN A 135 -3.82 -49.17 35.47
N LYS A 136 -4.74 -48.25 35.78
CA LYS A 136 -5.14 -47.17 34.84
C LYS A 136 -3.97 -46.24 34.52
N GLU A 137 -3.16 -45.87 35.53
CA GLU A 137 -1.99 -45.02 35.32
C GLU A 137 -0.93 -45.71 34.43
N GLN A 138 -0.74 -47.02 34.61
CA GLN A 138 0.21 -47.79 33.82
C GLN A 138 -0.23 -47.93 32.35
N GLN A 139 -1.51 -48.18 32.08
CA GLN A 139 -2.05 -48.18 30.72
C GLN A 139 -1.96 -46.82 30.05
N GLN A 140 -2.19 -45.72 30.79
CA GLN A 140 -2.15 -44.38 30.24
C GLN A 140 -0.72 -43.95 29.85
N LYS A 141 0.30 -44.34 30.64
CA LYS A 141 1.71 -44.11 30.30
C LYS A 141 2.14 -44.88 29.05
N GLU A 142 1.69 -46.13 28.90
CA GLU A 142 2.00 -46.94 27.72
C GLU A 142 1.36 -46.37 26.44
N GLN A 143 0.13 -45.85 26.55
CA GLN A 143 -0.56 -45.21 25.43
C GLN A 143 0.13 -43.91 25.00
N GLN A 144 0.58 -43.08 25.95
CA GLN A 144 1.33 -41.86 25.65
C GLN A 144 2.68 -42.15 24.97
N GLN A 145 3.41 -43.20 25.40
CA GLN A 145 4.67 -43.58 24.74
C GLN A 145 4.46 -44.04 23.29
N LYS A 146 3.42 -44.82 23.02
CA LYS A 146 3.08 -45.25 21.66
C LYS A 146 2.71 -44.06 20.77
N GLU A 147 1.95 -43.10 21.29
CA GLU A 147 1.59 -41.90 20.53
C GLU A 147 2.80 -40.99 20.25
N GLN A 148 3.75 -40.90 21.19
CA GLN A 148 4.97 -40.12 21.01
C GLN A 148 5.89 -40.73 19.94
N GLN A 149 6.09 -42.06 19.95
CA GLN A 149 6.87 -42.73 18.90
C GLN A 149 6.23 -42.61 17.50
N GLN A 150 4.90 -42.64 17.43
CA GLN A 150 4.19 -42.51 16.16
C GLN A 150 4.27 -41.09 15.59
N LYS A 151 4.27 -40.06 16.45
CA LYS A 151 4.50 -38.67 16.03
C LYS A 151 5.94 -38.45 15.53
N GLU A 152 6.94 -39.00 16.21
CA GLU A 152 8.34 -38.89 15.75
C GLU A 152 8.56 -39.55 14.38
N GLN A 153 7.94 -40.71 14.11
CA GLN A 153 8.02 -41.33 12.78
C GLN A 153 7.35 -40.48 11.69
N GLN A 154 6.17 -39.91 11.95
CA GLN A 154 5.52 -39.02 10.98
C GLN A 154 6.33 -37.75 10.73
N GLU A 155 6.97 -37.20 11.75
CA GLU A 155 7.77 -35.98 11.62
C GLU A 155 9.06 -36.23 10.83
N GLN A 156 9.70 -37.40 11.00
CA GLN A 156 10.82 -37.82 10.15
C GLN A 156 10.42 -38.01 8.69
N GLU A 157 9.30 -38.69 8.41
CA GLU A 157 8.81 -38.88 7.04
C GLU A 157 8.46 -37.54 6.36
N GLN A 158 7.83 -36.61 7.09
CA GLN A 158 7.53 -35.28 6.56
C GLN A 158 8.81 -34.48 6.27
N SER A 159 9.82 -34.56 7.15
CA SER A 159 11.11 -33.89 6.97
C SER A 159 11.85 -34.42 5.73
N GLU A 160 11.87 -35.74 5.52
CA GLU A 160 12.48 -36.33 4.32
C GLU A 160 11.73 -35.96 3.04
N GLN A 161 10.40 -35.98 3.07
CA GLN A 161 9.59 -35.57 1.91
C GLN A 161 9.81 -34.09 1.57
N GLN A 162 9.97 -33.22 2.58
CA GLN A 162 10.28 -31.81 2.37
C GLN A 162 11.67 -31.63 1.75
N LYS A 163 12.69 -32.34 2.23
CA LYS A 163 14.04 -32.32 1.64
C LYS A 163 14.04 -32.78 0.18
N GLN A 164 13.26 -33.82 -0.16
CA GLN A 164 13.12 -34.26 -1.56
C GLN A 164 12.47 -33.20 -2.45
N ARG A 165 11.41 -32.52 -1.96
CA ARG A 165 10.75 -31.42 -2.69
C ARG A 165 11.67 -30.23 -2.90
N GLU A 166 12.47 -29.87 -1.90
CA GLU A 166 13.46 -28.80 -2.01
C GLU A 166 14.56 -29.14 -3.03
N LEU A 167 15.06 -30.38 -3.01
CA LEU A 167 16.04 -30.83 -4.00
C LEU A 167 15.47 -30.82 -5.43
N GLN A 168 14.20 -31.19 -5.60
CA GLN A 168 13.52 -31.12 -6.90
C GLN A 168 13.38 -29.67 -7.38
N LYS A 169 12.94 -28.76 -6.50
CA LYS A 169 12.86 -27.32 -6.81
C LYS A 169 14.22 -26.72 -7.20
N GLN A 170 15.30 -27.14 -6.54
CA GLN A 170 16.65 -26.69 -6.91
C GLN A 170 17.06 -27.17 -8.31
N LYS A 171 16.74 -28.42 -8.67
CA LYS A 171 17.00 -28.95 -10.02
C LYS A 171 16.19 -28.22 -11.09
N GLU A 172 14.90 -27.95 -10.83
CA GLU A 172 14.05 -27.19 -11.75
C GLU A 172 14.56 -25.75 -11.92
N LEU A 173 14.98 -25.10 -10.84
CA LEU A 173 15.56 -23.75 -10.90
C LEU A 173 16.87 -23.73 -11.69
N GLN A 174 17.71 -24.76 -11.54
CA GLN A 174 18.95 -24.88 -12.32
C GLN A 174 18.67 -25.05 -13.81
N GLN A 175 17.70 -25.90 -14.17
CA GLN A 175 17.26 -26.07 -15.57
C GLN A 175 16.70 -24.78 -16.16
N GLN A 176 15.92 -24.01 -15.40
CA GLN A 176 15.41 -22.71 -15.83
C GLN A 176 16.55 -21.70 -16.09
N ARG A 177 17.56 -21.65 -15.23
CA ARG A 177 18.74 -20.79 -15.41
C ARG A 177 19.54 -21.18 -16.66
N GLU A 178 19.69 -22.47 -16.94
CA GLU A 178 20.36 -22.95 -18.15
C GLU A 178 19.56 -22.58 -19.41
N LEU A 179 18.24 -22.75 -19.39
CA LEU A 179 17.37 -22.35 -20.50
C LEU A 179 17.41 -20.84 -20.74
N GLN A 180 17.45 -20.04 -19.67
CA GLN A 180 17.58 -18.58 -19.78
C GLN A 180 18.91 -18.19 -20.43
N LYS A 181 20.03 -18.78 -19.99
CA LYS A 181 21.35 -18.55 -20.63
C LYS A 181 21.36 -18.92 -22.11
N GLN A 182 20.67 -19.99 -22.50
CA GLN A 182 20.54 -20.35 -23.92
C GLN A 182 19.75 -19.31 -24.72
N ARG A 183 18.67 -18.76 -24.16
CA ARG A 183 17.87 -17.69 -24.78
C ARG A 183 18.68 -16.40 -24.92
N GLU A 184 19.42 -16.00 -23.90
CA GLU A 184 20.30 -14.83 -23.92
C GLU A 184 21.39 -14.97 -25.00
N LEU A 185 22.01 -16.15 -25.10
CA LEU A 185 23.01 -16.44 -26.14
C LEU A 185 22.39 -16.43 -27.56
N GLN A 186 21.14 -16.85 -27.71
CA GLN A 186 20.43 -16.75 -28.99
C GLN A 186 20.15 -15.30 -29.37
N GLN A 187 19.63 -14.50 -28.43
CA GLN A 187 19.38 -13.07 -28.64
C GLN A 187 20.66 -12.31 -29.00
N GLN A 188 21.78 -12.64 -28.35
CA GLN A 188 23.08 -12.05 -28.67
C GLN A 188 23.52 -12.37 -30.11
N ARG A 189 23.34 -13.62 -30.56
CA ARG A 189 23.64 -14.02 -31.94
C ARG A 189 22.75 -13.30 -32.96
N GLU A 190 21.45 -13.17 -32.67
CA GLU A 190 20.51 -12.43 -33.52
C GLU A 190 20.87 -10.94 -33.59
N TYR A 191 21.29 -10.34 -32.48
CA TYR A 191 21.74 -8.96 -32.43
C TYR A 191 23.01 -8.74 -33.26
N GLU A 192 24.01 -9.61 -33.13
CA GLU A 192 25.23 -9.57 -33.95
C GLU A 192 24.94 -9.71 -35.44
N GLN A 193 24.00 -10.58 -35.83
CA GLN A 193 23.56 -10.71 -37.22
C GLN A 193 22.90 -9.43 -37.74
N LYS A 194 22.02 -8.80 -36.94
CA LYS A 194 21.40 -7.51 -37.31
C LYS A 194 22.43 -6.39 -37.44
N GLN A 195 23.45 -6.35 -36.58
CA GLN A 195 24.53 -5.36 -36.69
C GLN A 195 25.33 -5.55 -37.98
N LYS A 196 25.71 -6.79 -38.32
CA LYS A 196 26.38 -7.09 -39.60
C LYS A 196 25.53 -6.71 -40.81
N GLN A 197 24.21 -6.92 -40.73
CA GLN A 197 23.29 -6.52 -41.79
C GLN A 197 23.23 -5.00 -41.96
N ARG A 198 23.13 -4.23 -40.85
CA ARG A 198 23.15 -2.76 -40.89
C ARG A 198 24.45 -2.22 -41.46
N GLU A 199 25.59 -2.80 -41.08
CA GLU A 199 26.90 -2.42 -41.61
C GLU A 199 26.98 -2.67 -43.13
N TYR A 200 26.44 -3.80 -43.60
CA TYR A 200 26.35 -4.11 -45.02
C TYR A 200 25.46 -3.13 -45.78
N GLU A 201 24.27 -2.81 -45.26
CA GLU A 201 23.37 -1.81 -45.83
C GLU A 201 23.99 -0.41 -45.87
N GLN A 202 24.74 -0.03 -44.83
CA GLN A 202 25.46 1.24 -44.78
C GLN A 202 26.54 1.32 -45.89
N LYS A 203 27.34 0.26 -46.06
CA LYS A 203 28.33 0.17 -47.15
C LYS A 203 27.68 0.27 -48.54
N GLN A 204 26.51 -0.35 -48.74
CA GLN A 204 25.78 -0.21 -50.00
C GLN A 204 25.30 1.24 -50.24
N ARG A 205 24.79 1.92 -49.20
CA ARG A 205 24.36 3.32 -49.31
C ARG A 205 25.53 4.25 -49.60
N GLU A 206 26.70 3.99 -49.01
CA GLU A 206 27.93 4.75 -49.25
C GLU A 206 28.40 4.59 -50.70
N GLN A 207 28.46 3.35 -51.21
CA GLN A 207 28.76 3.09 -52.63
C GLN A 207 27.76 3.79 -53.59
N GLN A 208 26.47 3.81 -53.25
CA GLN A 208 25.48 4.55 -54.05
C GLN A 208 25.70 6.07 -54.01
N ARG A 209 26.10 6.62 -52.86
CA ARG A 209 26.43 8.05 -52.75
C ARG A 209 27.66 8.41 -53.58
N GLU A 210 28.71 7.61 -53.52
CA GLU A 210 29.92 7.80 -54.34
C GLU A 210 29.59 7.76 -55.85
N GLN A 211 28.74 6.82 -56.29
CA GLN A 211 28.30 6.76 -57.68
C GLN A 211 27.49 7.99 -58.10
N GLN A 212 26.60 8.49 -57.23
CA GLN A 212 25.84 9.71 -57.49
C GLN A 212 26.73 10.95 -57.54
N GLU A 213 27.75 11.02 -56.68
CA GLU A 213 28.71 12.12 -56.65
C GLU A 213 29.54 12.16 -57.93
N GLN A 214 30.07 11.02 -58.38
CA GLN A 214 30.77 10.91 -59.67
C GLN A 214 29.89 11.34 -60.87
N GLN A 215 28.60 11.01 -60.85
CA GLN A 215 27.66 11.47 -61.89
C GLN A 215 27.46 13.00 -61.85
N ARG A 216 27.36 13.60 -60.65
CA ARG A 216 27.24 15.07 -60.50
C ARG A 216 28.51 15.77 -60.98
N GLU A 217 29.68 15.26 -60.65
CA GLU A 217 30.95 15.82 -61.13
C GLU A 217 31.04 15.77 -62.66
N LEU A 218 30.64 14.66 -63.28
CA LEU A 218 30.63 14.53 -64.74
C LEU A 218 29.64 15.51 -65.39
N GLN A 219 28.46 15.72 -64.78
CA GLN A 219 27.50 16.73 -65.24
C GLN A 219 28.07 18.15 -65.13
N GLN A 220 28.68 18.50 -64.01
CA GLN A 220 29.31 19.81 -63.81
C GLN A 220 30.43 20.07 -64.82
N GLN A 221 31.27 19.07 -65.11
CA GLN A 221 32.31 19.18 -66.13
C GLN A 221 31.70 19.40 -67.54
N SER A 222 30.62 18.70 -67.88
CA SER A 222 29.90 18.90 -69.15
C SER A 222 29.31 20.32 -69.25
N GLU A 223 28.72 20.83 -68.17
CA GLU A 223 28.17 22.19 -68.12
C GLU A 223 29.27 23.25 -68.24
N GLN A 224 30.40 23.09 -67.54
CA GLN A 224 31.54 23.98 -67.69
C GLN A 224 32.08 24.00 -69.12
N GLN A 225 32.15 22.85 -69.80
CA GLN A 225 32.54 22.80 -71.22
C GLN A 225 31.53 23.52 -72.13
N LYS A 226 30.22 23.37 -71.86
CA LYS A 226 29.17 24.13 -72.59
C LYS A 226 29.32 25.64 -72.37
N GLN A 227 29.53 26.08 -71.13
CA GLN A 227 29.74 27.49 -70.81
C GLN A 227 31.00 28.05 -71.50
N ARG A 228 32.11 27.31 -71.53
CA ARG A 228 33.32 27.70 -72.26
C ARG A 228 33.06 27.87 -73.77
N LYS A 229 32.28 26.97 -74.38
CA LYS A 229 31.91 27.09 -75.81
C LYS A 229 31.02 28.31 -76.07
N ILE A 230 30.04 28.57 -75.19
CA ILE A 230 29.18 29.76 -75.27
C ILE A 230 30.02 31.04 -75.15
N GLN A 231 30.97 31.07 -74.22
CA GLN A 231 31.85 32.21 -74.03
C GLN A 231 32.74 32.45 -75.27
N GLN A 232 33.34 31.39 -75.82
CA GLN A 232 34.12 31.49 -77.06
C GLN A 232 33.30 32.01 -78.25
N GLN A 233 32.03 31.62 -78.37
CA GLN A 233 31.12 32.14 -79.41
C GLN A 233 30.81 33.63 -79.19
N LYS A 234 30.58 34.06 -77.93
CA LYS A 234 30.39 35.47 -77.60
C LYS A 234 31.63 36.31 -77.90
N ASP A 235 32.80 35.79 -77.60
CA ASP A 235 34.07 36.49 -77.87
C ASP A 235 34.36 36.60 -79.38
N GLN A 236 33.92 35.62 -80.19
CA GLN A 236 33.94 35.72 -81.66
C GLN A 236 32.96 36.77 -82.18
N GLN A 237 31.71 36.79 -81.68
CA GLN A 237 30.71 37.81 -82.05
C GLN A 237 31.15 39.23 -81.65
N ASN A 238 31.77 39.41 -80.48
CA ASN A 238 32.29 40.71 -80.04
C ASN A 238 33.47 41.19 -80.88
N ASN A 239 34.33 40.29 -81.35
CA ASN A 239 35.40 40.63 -82.29
C ASN A 239 34.86 41.06 -83.67
N ASP A 240 33.75 40.48 -84.12
CA ASP A 240 33.06 40.93 -85.35
C ASP A 240 32.38 42.30 -85.17
N TYR A 241 31.85 42.59 -83.98
CA TYR A 241 31.26 43.91 -83.65
C TYR A 241 32.30 45.03 -83.51
N GLN A 242 33.52 44.73 -83.02
CA GLN A 242 34.61 45.72 -82.97
C GLN A 242 35.19 46.05 -84.36
N LYS A 243 34.97 45.24 -85.39
CA LYS A 243 35.37 45.55 -86.76
C LYS A 243 34.43 46.50 -87.51
N ASN A 244 33.25 46.81 -86.95
CA ASN A 244 32.19 47.56 -87.66
C ASN A 244 31.65 48.81 -86.93
N SER A 245 32.33 49.33 -85.90
CA SER A 245 31.87 50.52 -85.17
C SER A 245 32.85 51.69 -85.22
N ASN A 246 33.00 52.28 -86.41
CA ASN A 246 33.40 53.67 -86.59
C ASN A 246 32.20 54.41 -87.16
N LEU A 247 31.40 55.08 -86.31
CA LEU A 247 30.68 56.34 -86.58
C LEU A 247 29.61 56.63 -85.51
N ASN A 248 29.62 57.90 -85.10
CA ASN A 248 28.54 58.71 -84.54
C ASN A 248 28.25 58.70 -83.02
N THR A 249 28.76 59.79 -82.44
CA THR A 249 28.38 60.59 -81.28
C THR A 249 26.88 60.88 -81.14
N ILE A 250 26.35 60.96 -79.91
CA ILE A 250 25.44 62.01 -79.36
C ILE A 250 25.27 61.78 -77.83
N PRO A 251 25.20 62.82 -76.98
CA PRO A 251 25.11 62.71 -75.51
C PRO A 251 23.75 63.13 -74.91
N GLN A 252 23.35 62.51 -73.80
CA GLN A 252 22.34 62.94 -72.79
C GLN A 252 22.00 61.70 -71.92
N GLN A 253 21.60 61.73 -70.65
CA GLN A 253 21.53 62.70 -69.56
C GLN A 253 21.28 61.85 -68.30
N SER A 254 21.72 62.35 -67.14
CA SER A 254 21.61 61.76 -65.81
C SER A 254 20.18 61.52 -65.31
N GLN A 255 19.94 60.41 -64.60
CA GLN A 255 19.05 60.36 -63.42
C GLN A 255 19.43 59.18 -62.50
N GLN A 256 19.96 59.52 -61.32
CA GLN A 256 20.08 58.64 -60.16
C GLN A 256 18.70 58.48 -59.50
N THR A 257 18.35 57.25 -59.10
CA THR A 257 17.22 57.01 -58.19
C THR A 257 17.76 56.34 -56.94
N GLN A 258 17.90 57.12 -55.86
CA GLN A 258 17.94 56.64 -54.48
C GLN A 258 16.50 56.51 -53.99
N GLN A 259 16.16 55.41 -53.33
CA GLN A 259 14.88 55.25 -52.63
C GLN A 259 15.11 54.82 -51.18
N GLN A 260 14.73 55.73 -50.28
CA GLN A 260 14.14 55.58 -48.94
C GLN A 260 13.76 57.01 -48.49
N PRO A 261 12.95 57.25 -47.44
CA PRO A 261 11.83 56.51 -46.82
C PRO A 261 10.60 57.45 -46.58
N GLN A 262 9.50 56.99 -45.95
CA GLN A 262 8.51 57.78 -45.15
C GLN A 262 7.38 56.83 -44.67
N SER A 263 7.27 56.51 -43.38
CA SER A 263 6.53 57.21 -42.30
C SER A 263 5.03 57.44 -42.58
N LYS A 264 4.17 56.71 -41.86
CA LYS A 264 2.77 57.06 -41.63
C LYS A 264 2.47 56.99 -40.14
N GLN A 265 2.21 58.17 -39.57
CA GLN A 265 1.52 58.38 -38.30
C GLN A 265 0.01 58.16 -38.52
N HIS A 266 -0.65 57.56 -37.54
CA HIS A 266 -2.09 57.66 -37.34
C HIS A 266 -2.32 57.89 -35.85
N ASP A 267 -2.90 59.05 -35.55
CA ASP A 267 -3.53 59.40 -34.28
C ASP A 267 -5.01 58.97 -34.29
N GLU A 268 -5.55 58.89 -33.08
CA GLU A 268 -6.96 59.03 -32.65
C GLU A 268 -7.68 57.83 -32.01
N GLN A 269 -7.80 57.99 -30.67
CA GLN A 269 -9.01 57.94 -29.83
C GLN A 269 -9.22 56.73 -28.91
N GLU A 270 -8.95 57.01 -27.62
CA GLU A 270 -9.52 56.37 -26.43
C GLU A 270 -11.06 56.45 -26.42
N PRO A 271 -11.69 55.54 -25.66
CA PRO A 271 -12.50 56.06 -24.57
C PRO A 271 -12.13 55.43 -23.21
N GLU A 272 -11.98 56.30 -22.22
CA GLU A 272 -12.05 55.99 -20.80
C GLU A 272 -13.33 55.22 -20.47
N ASN A 273 -13.21 54.08 -19.80
CA ASN A 273 -14.26 53.57 -18.93
C ASN A 273 -13.65 53.06 -17.63
N LYS A 274 -13.82 53.87 -16.58
CA LYS A 274 -13.59 53.52 -15.18
C LYS A 274 -14.55 52.40 -14.77
N ILE A 275 -14.00 51.23 -14.43
CA ILE A 275 -14.66 50.30 -13.51
C ILE A 275 -13.65 49.95 -12.42
N LEU A 276 -13.94 50.44 -11.21
CA LEU A 276 -13.38 49.92 -9.95
C LEU A 276 -13.86 48.48 -9.77
N SER A 277 -12.96 47.51 -9.60
CA SER A 277 -12.89 46.63 -8.41
C SER A 277 -12.04 45.37 -8.64
N ASN A 278 -11.26 45.00 -7.61
CA ASN A 278 -10.58 43.72 -7.33
C ASN A 278 -9.11 43.54 -7.78
N GLU A 279 -8.22 44.34 -7.19
CA GLU A 279 -6.74 44.31 -7.33
C GLU A 279 -5.99 43.10 -6.71
N ASN A 280 -6.61 41.93 -6.46
CA ASN A 280 -5.87 40.82 -5.81
C ASN A 280 -5.91 39.46 -6.55
N GLN A 281 -6.37 39.38 -7.80
CA GLN A 281 -6.34 38.11 -8.57
C GLN A 281 -5.76 38.18 -10.00
N GLU A 282 -5.57 39.35 -10.62
CA GLU A 282 -5.13 39.43 -12.03
C GLU A 282 -3.61 39.32 -12.28
N ASN A 283 -2.78 39.19 -11.25
CA ASN A 283 -1.32 39.27 -11.40
C ASN A 283 -0.61 37.95 -11.74
N TYR A 284 -1.34 36.86 -12.03
CA TYR A 284 -0.75 35.57 -12.42
C TYR A 284 -1.02 35.14 -13.87
N GLU A 285 -1.95 35.75 -14.60
CA GLU A 285 -2.34 35.27 -15.94
C GLU A 285 -1.85 36.14 -17.12
N ASN A 286 -1.55 37.43 -16.91
CA ASN A 286 -1.31 38.36 -18.04
C ASN A 286 0.16 38.65 -18.38
N GLN A 287 1.11 37.86 -17.87
CA GLN A 287 2.52 37.90 -18.29
C GLN A 287 3.13 36.50 -18.42
N ILE A 288 2.41 35.55 -19.01
CA ILE A 288 3.07 34.35 -19.54
C ILE A 288 3.83 34.82 -20.78
N ASN A 289 5.13 34.97 -20.64
CA ASN A 289 6.05 35.38 -21.70
C ASN A 289 5.88 34.42 -22.90
N ASP A 290 5.95 34.90 -24.14
CA ASP A 290 5.90 34.02 -25.33
C ASP A 290 6.95 32.90 -25.24
N GLN A 291 8.05 33.16 -24.53
CA GLN A 291 9.07 32.18 -24.17
C GLN A 291 8.53 31.05 -23.27
N ASP A 292 7.71 31.36 -22.26
CA ASP A 292 7.11 30.37 -21.36
C ASP A 292 6.12 29.45 -22.10
N GLN A 293 5.41 29.97 -23.10
CA GLN A 293 4.54 29.17 -23.96
C GLN A 293 5.32 28.25 -24.90
N ILE A 294 6.42 28.74 -25.48
CA ILE A 294 7.32 27.92 -26.31
C ILE A 294 7.95 26.82 -25.48
N ASP A 295 8.47 27.15 -24.30
CA ASP A 295 9.07 26.19 -23.38
C ASP A 295 8.05 25.16 -22.89
N LYS A 296 6.79 25.58 -22.68
CA LYS A 296 5.68 24.66 -22.39
C LYS A 296 5.42 23.68 -23.53
N ASN A 297 5.30 24.14 -24.78
CA ASN A 297 5.02 23.26 -25.91
C ASN A 297 6.17 22.27 -26.15
N GLN A 298 7.42 22.72 -25.99
CA GLN A 298 8.59 21.84 -26.08
C GLN A 298 8.62 20.82 -24.96
N ARG A 299 8.38 21.24 -23.71
CA ARG A 299 8.28 20.34 -22.55
C ARG A 299 7.17 19.32 -22.75
N GLN A 300 5.97 19.74 -23.11
CA GLN A 300 4.84 18.83 -23.33
C GLN A 300 5.13 17.81 -24.42
N LYS A 301 5.78 18.22 -25.51
CA LYS A 301 6.21 17.29 -26.57
C LYS A 301 7.25 16.28 -26.06
N LEU A 302 8.24 16.74 -25.29
CA LEU A 302 9.24 15.86 -24.69
C LEU A 302 8.58 14.82 -23.76
N ILE A 303 7.65 15.27 -22.90
CA ILE A 303 6.91 14.40 -21.98
C ILE A 303 5.95 13.47 -22.72
N TYR A 304 5.34 13.93 -23.82
CA TYR A 304 4.52 13.10 -24.70
C TYR A 304 5.30 11.94 -25.28
N ASP A 305 6.45 12.22 -25.89
CA ASP A 305 7.31 11.22 -26.51
C ASP A 305 7.86 10.24 -25.46
N LEU A 306 8.19 10.74 -24.27
CA LEU A 306 8.58 9.93 -23.11
C LEU A 306 7.50 8.94 -22.69
N ILE A 307 6.27 9.42 -22.43
CA ILE A 307 5.17 8.58 -21.97
C ILE A 307 4.81 7.55 -23.06
N LYS A 308 4.86 7.95 -24.33
CA LYS A 308 4.69 7.00 -25.44
C LYS A 308 5.72 5.88 -25.44
N GLU A 309 7.00 6.21 -25.26
CA GLU A 309 8.04 5.19 -25.21
C GLU A 309 7.86 4.29 -23.98
N LEU A 310 7.48 4.85 -22.83
CA LEU A 310 7.14 4.07 -21.64
C LEU A 310 5.96 3.12 -21.89
N ASN A 311 4.88 3.58 -22.51
CA ASN A 311 3.70 2.75 -22.83
C ASN A 311 4.02 1.64 -23.84
N LYS A 312 4.84 1.96 -24.85
CA LYS A 312 5.32 1.02 -25.86
C LYS A 312 6.13 -0.12 -25.25
N ASN A 313 6.88 0.15 -24.18
CA ASN A 313 7.67 -0.85 -23.45
C ASN A 313 6.90 -1.48 -22.26
N SER A 314 5.60 -1.19 -22.11
CA SER A 314 4.78 -1.72 -21.01
C SER A 314 3.36 -2.07 -21.46
N SER A 315 2.44 -1.12 -21.32
CA SER A 315 1.01 -1.27 -21.58
C SER A 315 0.68 -1.80 -22.97
N ASP A 316 1.36 -1.33 -24.01
CA ASP A 316 1.08 -1.70 -25.40
C ASP A 316 1.58 -3.11 -25.78
N LEU A 317 2.43 -3.72 -24.96
CA LEU A 317 2.85 -5.11 -25.15
C LEU A 317 1.73 -6.10 -24.78
N ARG A 318 0.70 -5.64 -24.07
CA ARG A 318 -0.39 -6.48 -23.58
C ARG A 318 -1.60 -6.37 -24.49
N GLN A 319 -2.08 -7.52 -24.97
CA GLN A 319 -3.39 -7.60 -25.60
C GLN A 319 -4.47 -7.62 -24.52
N VAL A 320 -5.09 -6.48 -24.27
CA VAL A 320 -6.15 -6.32 -23.27
C VAL A 320 -7.48 -6.08 -23.98
N GLN A 321 -8.54 -6.77 -23.54
CA GLN A 321 -9.89 -6.56 -24.06
C GLN A 321 -10.33 -5.10 -23.83
N GLU A 322 -11.11 -4.53 -24.75
CA GLU A 322 -11.44 -3.10 -24.78
C GLU A 322 -11.93 -2.56 -23.43
N PHE A 323 -12.79 -3.31 -22.76
CA PHE A 323 -13.38 -2.89 -21.49
C PHE A 323 -12.39 -2.89 -20.31
N TYR A 324 -11.26 -3.58 -20.42
CA TYR A 324 -10.18 -3.57 -19.42
C TYR A 324 -9.06 -2.58 -19.78
N LYS A 325 -9.16 -1.84 -20.89
CA LYS A 325 -8.09 -0.89 -21.29
C LYS A 325 -7.98 0.29 -20.33
N LYS A 326 -9.12 0.83 -19.87
CA LYS A 326 -9.14 1.99 -18.98
C LYS A 326 -8.44 1.68 -17.65
N TYR A 327 -7.61 2.60 -17.18
CA TYR A 327 -6.90 2.44 -15.90
C TYR A 327 -7.82 2.55 -14.70
N ILE A 328 -8.88 3.36 -14.82
CA ILE A 328 -9.99 3.44 -13.88
C ILE A 328 -11.28 3.24 -14.68
N GLN A 329 -12.14 2.35 -14.20
CA GLN A 329 -13.43 2.06 -14.82
C GLN A 329 -14.57 2.75 -14.08
N GLY A 330 -15.78 2.62 -14.61
CA GLY A 330 -16.97 3.25 -14.05
C GLY A 330 -17.29 2.82 -12.62
N LEU A 331 -18.15 3.62 -11.98
CA LEU A 331 -18.65 3.37 -10.63
C LEU A 331 -19.47 2.08 -10.59
N ASN A 332 -19.05 1.14 -9.73
CA ASN A 332 -19.81 -0.05 -9.40
C ASN A 332 -20.55 0.21 -8.08
N ASP A 333 -21.82 -0.19 -8.06
CA ASP A 333 -22.68 0.04 -6.89
C ASP A 333 -22.40 -0.96 -5.75
N ARG A 334 -23.17 -0.81 -4.67
CA ARG A 334 -23.08 -1.68 -3.49
C ARG A 334 -23.33 -3.16 -3.81
N GLN A 335 -24.19 -3.48 -4.77
CA GLN A 335 -24.53 -4.87 -5.09
C GLN A 335 -23.37 -5.53 -5.83
N GLU A 336 -22.79 -4.80 -6.80
CA GLU A 336 -21.59 -5.24 -7.49
C GLU A 336 -20.38 -5.33 -6.55
N LEU A 337 -20.25 -4.44 -5.56
CA LEU A 337 -19.22 -4.56 -4.51
C LEU A 337 -19.29 -5.92 -3.78
N ILE A 338 -20.48 -6.28 -3.28
CA ILE A 338 -20.66 -7.57 -2.57
C ILE A 338 -20.40 -8.76 -3.49
N LYS A 339 -20.84 -8.67 -4.74
CA LYS A 339 -20.66 -9.74 -5.73
C LYS A 339 -19.18 -9.90 -6.12
N GLN A 340 -18.48 -8.80 -6.39
CA GLN A 340 -17.08 -8.77 -6.80
C GLN A 340 -16.14 -9.37 -5.75
N TYR A 341 -16.48 -9.18 -4.46
CA TYR A 341 -15.67 -9.66 -3.33
C TYR A 341 -16.30 -10.84 -2.57
N ASN A 342 -17.36 -11.45 -3.12
CA ASN A 342 -18.01 -12.66 -2.60
C ASN A 342 -18.36 -12.60 -1.09
N VAL A 343 -18.78 -11.44 -0.59
CA VAL A 343 -19.11 -11.27 0.84
C VAL A 343 -20.50 -11.87 1.12
N LYS A 344 -20.57 -13.08 1.66
CA LYS A 344 -21.87 -13.79 1.82
C LYS A 344 -22.63 -13.43 3.09
N LYS A 345 -21.93 -13.29 4.22
CA LYS A 345 -22.55 -13.12 5.55
C LYS A 345 -23.23 -11.75 5.66
N LEU A 346 -24.51 -11.72 6.06
CA LEU A 346 -25.29 -10.47 6.19
C LEU A 346 -24.63 -9.45 7.12
N ALA A 347 -24.11 -9.89 8.27
CA ALA A 347 -23.41 -9.01 9.21
C ALA A 347 -22.16 -8.35 8.59
N LYS A 348 -21.40 -9.10 7.78
CA LYS A 348 -20.22 -8.58 7.07
C LYS A 348 -20.60 -7.60 5.96
N LYS A 349 -21.70 -7.84 5.25
CA LYS A 349 -22.25 -6.87 4.29
C LYS A 349 -22.58 -5.55 4.99
N GLN A 350 -23.25 -5.61 6.14
CA GLN A 350 -23.59 -4.41 6.92
C GLN A 350 -22.36 -3.68 7.46
N GLU A 351 -21.33 -4.43 7.88
CA GLU A 351 -20.04 -3.85 8.29
C GLU A 351 -19.36 -3.13 7.12
N LEU A 352 -19.28 -3.77 5.94
CA LEU A 352 -18.69 -3.17 4.75
C LEU A 352 -19.42 -1.90 4.30
N TYR A 353 -20.76 -1.92 4.32
CA TYR A 353 -21.58 -0.76 3.96
C TYR A 353 -21.48 0.41 4.94
N LYS A 354 -20.91 0.24 6.13
CA LYS A 354 -20.57 1.37 7.00
C LYS A 354 -19.32 2.11 6.54
N ILE A 355 -18.49 1.45 5.72
CA ILE A 355 -17.20 1.95 5.26
C ILE A 355 -17.31 2.44 3.81
N CYS A 356 -17.88 1.64 2.90
CA CYS A 356 -18.05 2.00 1.50
C CYS A 356 -19.36 1.45 0.88
N ASN A 357 -19.94 2.21 -0.05
CA ASN A 357 -21.20 1.89 -0.74
C ASN A 357 -21.02 1.52 -2.22
N GLY A 358 -19.78 1.39 -2.66
CA GLY A 358 -19.44 1.07 -4.05
C GLY A 358 -17.92 1.06 -4.24
N PHE A 359 -17.50 0.86 -5.48
CA PHE A 359 -16.08 0.90 -5.82
C PHE A 359 -15.83 1.36 -7.26
N LEU A 360 -14.67 1.95 -7.52
CA LEU A 360 -14.15 2.08 -8.87
C LEU A 360 -13.15 0.95 -9.12
N GLN A 361 -13.34 0.24 -10.22
CA GLN A 361 -12.41 -0.81 -10.63
C GLN A 361 -11.17 -0.17 -11.24
N VAL A 362 -10.01 -0.61 -10.77
CA VAL A 362 -8.70 -0.18 -11.28
C VAL A 362 -8.15 -1.30 -12.16
N ARG A 363 -7.32 -0.94 -13.15
CA ARG A 363 -6.66 -1.92 -14.01
C ARG A 363 -5.58 -2.69 -13.25
N GLY A 364 -5.55 -4.00 -13.41
CA GLY A 364 -4.50 -4.87 -12.85
C GLY A 364 -3.27 -4.91 -13.74
N ASP A 365 -2.46 -3.85 -13.72
CA ASP A 365 -1.26 -3.69 -14.56
C ASP A 365 0.05 -3.74 -13.77
N GLY A 366 0.01 -3.98 -12.45
CA GLY A 366 1.17 -3.88 -11.56
C GLY A 366 1.40 -2.49 -10.96
N ASN A 367 0.65 -1.47 -11.41
CA ASN A 367 0.61 -0.13 -10.83
C ASN A 367 -0.68 0.12 -10.02
N CYS A 368 -1.59 -0.86 -9.94
CA CYS A 368 -2.93 -0.69 -9.36
C CYS A 368 -2.98 -0.04 -7.97
N PHE A 369 -2.00 -0.29 -7.10
CA PHE A 369 -1.87 0.41 -5.82
C PHE A 369 -1.74 1.93 -6.01
N TYR A 370 -0.74 2.35 -6.79
CA TYR A 370 -0.46 3.76 -7.07
C TYR A 370 -1.58 4.44 -7.85
N THR A 371 -2.26 3.69 -8.72
CA THR A 371 -3.46 4.19 -9.42
C THR A 371 -4.60 4.43 -8.44
N ALA A 372 -4.91 3.46 -7.56
CA ALA A 372 -6.01 3.56 -6.60
C ALA A 372 -5.76 4.63 -5.53
N PHE A 373 -4.55 4.66 -4.97
CA PHE A 373 -4.12 5.63 -3.98
C PHE A 373 -4.00 7.03 -4.60
N GLY A 374 -3.28 7.12 -5.72
CA GLY A 374 -2.94 8.39 -6.35
C GLY A 374 -4.16 9.14 -6.87
N TYR A 375 -5.11 8.44 -7.49
CA TYR A 375 -6.37 9.04 -7.91
C TYR A 375 -7.16 9.63 -6.74
N GLN A 376 -7.31 8.88 -5.64
CA GLN A 376 -8.03 9.36 -4.45
C GLN A 376 -7.34 10.55 -3.79
N PHE A 377 -6.01 10.51 -3.67
CA PHE A 377 -5.25 11.64 -3.14
C PHE A 377 -5.40 12.89 -4.02
N ILE A 378 -5.18 12.76 -5.33
CA ILE A 378 -5.28 13.90 -6.25
C ILE A 378 -6.71 14.44 -6.28
N ARG A 379 -7.72 13.58 -6.16
CA ARG A 379 -9.10 14.02 -5.98
C ARG A 379 -9.27 14.89 -4.72
N HIS A 380 -8.72 14.49 -3.57
CA HIS A 380 -8.77 15.35 -2.37
C HIS A 380 -8.03 16.66 -2.58
N LEU A 381 -6.83 16.60 -3.16
CA LEU A 381 -6.02 17.78 -3.46
C LEU A 381 -6.75 18.77 -4.38
N LEU A 382 -7.48 18.29 -5.37
CA LEU A 382 -8.17 19.12 -6.35
C LEU A 382 -9.57 19.56 -5.90
N ILE A 383 -10.27 18.79 -5.06
CA ILE A 383 -11.68 19.01 -4.74
C ILE A 383 -11.88 19.47 -3.28
N THR A 384 -11.21 18.83 -2.33
CA THR A 384 -11.43 19.04 -0.89
C THR A 384 -10.48 20.09 -0.31
N TYR A 385 -9.23 20.12 -0.76
CA TYR A 385 -8.21 21.01 -0.22
C TYR A 385 -8.53 22.45 -0.60
N ASN A 386 -8.34 23.37 0.34
CA ASN A 386 -8.39 24.79 0.04
C ASN A 386 -7.12 25.25 -0.71
N ASN A 387 -7.11 26.49 -1.21
CA ASN A 387 -5.98 26.99 -2.01
C ASN A 387 -4.66 27.02 -1.23
N ASN A 388 -4.70 27.29 0.08
CA ASN A 388 -3.50 27.27 0.91
C ASN A 388 -2.96 25.84 1.07
N GLU A 389 -3.82 24.87 1.38
CA GLU A 389 -3.43 23.45 1.48
C GLU A 389 -2.87 22.92 0.13
N PHE A 390 -3.49 23.29 -0.99
CA PHE A 390 -3.00 22.96 -2.32
C PHE A 390 -1.60 23.56 -2.58
N ASN A 391 -1.43 24.86 -2.36
CA ASN A 391 -0.15 25.54 -2.57
C ASN A 391 0.94 25.03 -1.62
N GLN A 392 0.59 24.72 -0.38
CA GLN A 392 1.51 24.09 0.58
C GLN A 392 2.00 22.74 0.07
N PHE A 393 1.11 21.91 -0.51
CA PHE A 393 1.52 20.66 -1.13
C PHE A 393 2.49 20.90 -2.30
N ILE A 394 2.16 21.80 -3.23
CA ILE A 394 3.04 22.10 -4.37
C ILE A 394 4.43 22.57 -3.91
N ASN A 395 4.47 23.53 -2.97
CA ASN A 395 5.72 24.05 -2.42
C ASN A 395 6.52 22.96 -1.71
N LYS A 396 5.85 22.07 -0.96
CA LYS A 396 6.49 20.95 -0.27
C LYS A 396 7.16 19.99 -1.25
N ILE A 397 6.47 19.64 -2.35
CA ILE A 397 7.03 18.74 -3.37
C ILE A 397 8.20 19.38 -4.11
N GLN A 398 8.12 20.68 -4.43
CA GLN A 398 9.23 21.40 -5.05
C GLN A 398 10.45 21.48 -4.12
N ALA A 399 10.23 21.69 -2.82
CA ALA A 399 11.30 21.82 -1.83
C ALA A 399 12.13 20.53 -1.63
N ILE A 400 11.51 19.36 -1.75
CA ILE A 400 12.23 18.08 -1.63
C ILE A 400 13.02 17.71 -2.89
N ASN A 401 12.87 18.45 -3.99
CA ASN A 401 13.50 18.18 -5.28
C ASN A 401 13.34 16.71 -5.70
N LEU A 402 12.09 16.23 -5.69
CA LEU A 402 11.76 14.83 -5.92
C LEU A 402 12.28 14.36 -7.28
N ARG A 403 13.02 13.25 -7.28
CA ARG A 403 13.49 12.57 -8.49
C ARG A 403 12.34 11.83 -9.17
N PHE A 404 12.41 11.62 -10.49
CA PHE A 404 11.39 10.91 -11.28
C PHE A 404 12.00 9.71 -12.01
N ARG A 405 12.82 8.94 -11.28
CA ARG A 405 13.50 7.77 -11.81
C ARG A 405 12.50 6.64 -12.02
N ILE A 406 12.70 5.87 -13.09
CA ILE A 406 11.95 4.64 -13.31
C ILE A 406 12.72 3.68 -14.21
N GLN A 407 12.57 2.39 -13.96
CA GLN A 407 13.09 1.31 -14.77
C GLN A 407 11.94 0.56 -15.43
N VAL A 408 12.02 0.41 -16.75
CA VAL A 408 11.13 -0.40 -17.59
C VAL A 408 12.03 -1.35 -18.37
N PRO A 409 11.61 -2.58 -18.72
CA PRO A 409 12.43 -3.44 -19.57
C PRO A 409 12.84 -2.74 -20.88
N GLY A 410 14.15 -2.52 -21.07
CA GLY A 410 14.71 -1.85 -22.25
C GLY A 410 14.64 -0.32 -22.25
N PHE A 411 14.11 0.31 -21.20
CA PHE A 411 13.95 1.76 -21.10
C PHE A 411 14.11 2.25 -19.65
N GLN A 412 14.83 3.34 -19.43
CA GLN A 412 14.97 3.91 -18.08
C GLN A 412 14.96 5.44 -18.12
N ILE A 413 14.43 6.03 -17.06
CA ILE A 413 14.53 7.46 -16.78
C ILE A 413 15.57 7.62 -15.66
N ASP A 414 16.73 8.18 -16.00
CA ASP A 414 17.84 8.48 -15.08
C ASP A 414 18.59 9.73 -15.57
N ASP A 415 17.86 10.70 -16.10
CA ASP A 415 18.38 11.98 -16.54
C ASP A 415 17.79 13.08 -15.65
N LEU A 416 18.64 13.78 -14.91
CA LEU A 416 18.21 14.76 -13.91
C LEU A 416 17.40 15.91 -14.52
N GLU A 417 17.71 16.34 -15.73
CA GLU A 417 17.00 17.46 -16.34
C GLU A 417 15.62 17.01 -16.83
N LEU A 418 15.56 15.86 -17.51
CA LEU A 418 14.30 15.22 -17.88
C LEU A 418 13.40 14.99 -16.66
N GLU A 419 13.96 14.50 -15.56
CA GLU A 419 13.21 14.26 -14.32
C GLU A 419 12.59 15.54 -13.75
N LYS A 420 13.30 16.67 -13.78
CA LYS A 420 12.74 17.97 -13.40
C LYS A 420 11.61 18.38 -14.35
N GLN A 421 11.77 18.18 -15.65
CA GLN A 421 10.74 18.48 -16.64
C GLN A 421 9.47 17.64 -16.39
N ILE A 422 9.61 16.37 -15.99
CA ILE A 422 8.48 15.52 -15.61
C ILE A 422 7.77 16.06 -14.35
N LEU A 423 8.52 16.46 -13.32
CA LEU A 423 7.93 17.06 -12.11
C LEU A 423 7.19 18.36 -12.42
N ILE A 424 7.78 19.24 -13.24
CA ILE A 424 7.17 20.49 -13.69
C ILE A 424 5.86 20.19 -14.43
N GLU A 425 5.87 19.21 -15.34
CA GLU A 425 4.66 18.84 -16.08
C GLU A 425 3.59 18.23 -15.17
N PHE A 426 3.96 17.39 -14.20
CA PHE A 426 3.02 16.86 -13.20
C PHE A 426 2.34 17.98 -12.40
N ILE A 427 3.10 18.94 -11.89
CA ILE A 427 2.57 20.11 -11.17
C ILE A 427 1.67 20.95 -12.09
N TYR A 428 2.12 21.18 -13.32
CA TYR A 428 1.34 21.94 -14.31
C TYR A 428 -0.03 21.31 -14.55
N GLN A 429 -0.10 19.99 -14.76
CA GLN A 429 -1.38 19.29 -14.97
C GLN A 429 -2.32 19.41 -13.76
N LEU A 430 -1.80 19.34 -12.53
CA LEU A 430 -2.60 19.58 -11.32
C LEU A 430 -3.14 21.01 -11.26
N GLN A 431 -2.31 22.00 -11.60
CA GLN A 431 -2.73 23.40 -11.63
C GLN A 431 -3.81 23.64 -12.69
N GLN A 432 -3.66 23.09 -13.90
CA GLN A 432 -4.68 23.21 -14.96
C GLN A 432 -6.04 22.66 -14.53
N LEU A 433 -6.06 21.48 -13.90
CA LEU A 433 -7.31 20.95 -13.36
C LEU A 433 -7.86 21.84 -12.23
N ARG A 434 -6.99 22.39 -11.38
CA ARG A 434 -7.41 23.27 -10.27
C ARG A 434 -8.06 24.57 -10.75
N MET A 435 -7.69 25.06 -11.93
CA MET A 435 -8.28 26.28 -12.53
C MET A 435 -9.73 26.10 -12.98
N ILE A 436 -10.21 24.87 -13.19
CA ILE A 436 -11.61 24.62 -13.55
C ILE A 436 -12.50 24.98 -12.37
N GLU A 437 -13.28 26.05 -12.45
CA GLU A 437 -14.08 26.56 -11.32
C GLU A 437 -15.18 25.59 -10.88
N ASP A 438 -15.90 24.99 -11.83
CA ASP A 438 -16.96 24.04 -11.54
C ASP A 438 -16.38 22.73 -10.98
N VAL A 439 -16.79 22.39 -9.76
CA VAL A 439 -16.25 21.25 -9.01
C VAL A 439 -16.62 19.92 -9.68
N GLN A 440 -17.80 19.81 -10.30
CA GLN A 440 -18.25 18.59 -10.95
C GLN A 440 -17.49 18.38 -12.27
N GLU A 441 -17.35 19.43 -13.05
CA GLU A 441 -16.52 19.45 -14.26
C GLU A 441 -15.07 19.10 -13.92
N ARG A 442 -14.49 19.72 -12.89
CA ARG A 442 -13.14 19.41 -12.40
C ARG A 442 -13.00 17.93 -12.05
N GLN A 443 -13.97 17.37 -11.31
CA GLN A 443 -13.97 15.94 -10.95
C GLN A 443 -14.10 15.04 -12.18
N GLN A 444 -14.93 15.40 -13.16
CA GLN A 444 -15.10 14.66 -14.40
C GLN A 444 -13.82 14.68 -15.25
N GLN A 445 -13.18 15.85 -15.39
CA GLN A 445 -11.93 15.99 -16.13
C GLN A 445 -10.80 15.20 -15.47
N LEU A 446 -10.71 15.22 -14.13
CA LEU A 446 -9.78 14.35 -13.40
C LEU A 446 -10.00 12.87 -13.74
N LEU A 447 -11.24 12.40 -13.68
CA LEU A 447 -11.56 11.00 -13.99
C LEU A 447 -11.19 10.65 -15.44
N ILE A 448 -11.49 11.51 -16.41
CA ILE A 448 -11.13 11.30 -17.82
C ILE A 448 -9.61 11.15 -17.95
N GLN A 449 -8.84 12.13 -17.45
CA GLN A 449 -7.38 12.11 -17.56
C GLN A 449 -6.70 10.92 -16.86
N PHE A 450 -7.31 10.38 -15.80
CA PHE A 450 -6.84 9.18 -15.12
C PHE A 450 -7.30 7.86 -15.76
N SER A 451 -8.42 7.88 -16.50
CA SER A 451 -9.01 6.67 -17.08
C SER A 451 -8.46 6.34 -18.47
N GLU A 452 -8.03 7.37 -19.22
CA GLU A 452 -7.58 7.21 -20.60
C GLU A 452 -6.36 6.30 -20.71
N TYR A 453 -6.47 5.30 -21.59
CA TYR A 453 -5.40 4.35 -21.88
C TYR A 453 -4.39 4.89 -22.89
N GLN A 454 -4.87 5.72 -23.82
CA GLN A 454 -4.06 6.29 -24.86
C GLN A 454 -3.76 7.74 -24.54
N VAL A 455 -2.55 8.14 -24.93
CA VAL A 455 -2.10 9.51 -24.75
C VAL A 455 -2.47 10.32 -25.99
N GLY A 456 -3.38 11.26 -25.80
CA GLY A 456 -3.81 12.21 -26.82
C GLY A 456 -2.70 13.20 -27.17
N GLN A 457 -2.71 13.72 -28.41
CA GLN A 457 -1.73 14.74 -28.86
C GLN A 457 -1.83 16.05 -28.07
N ASP A 458 -2.98 16.28 -27.44
CA ASP A 458 -3.29 17.39 -26.53
C ASP A 458 -2.78 17.17 -25.09
N GLY A 459 -2.12 16.04 -24.81
CA GLY A 459 -1.67 15.66 -23.48
C GLY A 459 -2.73 14.97 -22.62
N THR A 460 -3.94 14.75 -23.15
CA THR A 460 -4.96 13.96 -22.46
C THR A 460 -4.42 12.55 -22.20
N GLY A 461 -4.61 12.05 -20.97
CA GLY A 461 -4.08 10.74 -20.54
C GLY A 461 -2.67 10.79 -19.92
N PHE A 462 -2.02 11.95 -19.85
CA PHE A 462 -0.74 12.08 -19.12
C PHE A 462 -0.86 11.79 -17.63
N LEU A 463 -1.97 12.21 -17.03
CA LEU A 463 -2.05 12.35 -15.58
C LEU A 463 -1.92 11.00 -14.87
N TYR A 464 -2.47 9.92 -15.43
CA TYR A 464 -2.25 8.57 -14.89
C TYR A 464 -0.75 8.25 -14.78
N THR A 465 0.01 8.41 -15.87
CA THR A 465 1.43 8.04 -15.92
C THR A 465 2.26 8.96 -15.02
N LEU A 466 2.04 10.28 -15.11
CA LEU A 466 2.74 11.26 -14.28
C LEU A 466 2.49 11.03 -12.79
N SER A 467 1.23 10.76 -12.41
CA SER A 467 0.87 10.45 -11.02
C SER A 467 1.51 9.16 -10.55
N THR A 468 1.51 8.11 -11.39
CA THR A 468 2.14 6.83 -11.04
C THR A 468 3.65 6.99 -10.83
N LEU A 469 4.33 7.74 -11.71
CA LEU A 469 5.75 8.08 -11.54
C LEU A 469 5.98 8.87 -10.24
N PHE A 470 5.14 9.88 -9.97
CA PHE A 470 5.21 10.70 -8.79
C PHE A 470 5.08 9.87 -7.50
N PHE A 471 4.04 9.04 -7.37
CA PHE A 471 3.83 8.28 -6.13
C PHE A 471 4.86 7.16 -5.95
N ARG A 472 5.33 6.52 -7.03
CA ARG A 472 6.43 5.54 -6.95
C ARG A 472 7.71 6.19 -6.41
N ASN A 473 8.08 7.34 -6.95
CA ASN A 473 9.28 8.06 -6.51
C ASN A 473 9.11 8.70 -5.13
N LEU A 474 7.91 9.18 -4.79
CA LEU A 474 7.63 9.67 -3.45
C LEU A 474 7.77 8.54 -2.42
N SER A 475 7.25 7.35 -2.71
CA SER A 475 7.43 6.19 -1.86
C SER A 475 8.91 5.83 -1.67
N ASP A 476 9.69 5.77 -2.75
CA ASP A 476 11.14 5.53 -2.67
C ASP A 476 11.84 6.60 -1.82
N TYR A 477 11.54 7.87 -2.07
CA TYR A 477 12.08 8.99 -1.29
C TYR A 477 11.79 8.86 0.20
N LEU A 478 10.55 8.56 0.59
CA LEU A 478 10.16 8.44 2.00
C LEU A 478 10.84 7.26 2.69
N VAL A 479 10.97 6.14 1.99
CA VAL A 479 11.71 4.97 2.50
C VAL A 479 13.19 5.30 2.67
N GLU A 480 13.79 6.03 1.74
CA GLU A 480 15.20 6.49 1.85
C GLU A 480 15.44 7.45 3.02
N GLN A 481 14.44 8.25 3.41
CA GLN A 481 14.59 9.19 4.53
C GLN A 481 14.58 8.51 5.91
N ASP A 482 14.08 7.28 6.02
CA ASP A 482 13.93 6.56 7.29
C ASP A 482 14.73 5.24 7.26
N GLN A 483 15.86 5.24 7.97
CA GLN A 483 16.80 4.12 7.99
C GLN A 483 16.19 2.84 8.58
N GLU A 484 15.26 2.96 9.54
CA GLU A 484 14.59 1.81 10.14
C GLU A 484 13.63 1.17 9.13
N ILE A 485 12.82 2.01 8.46
CA ILE A 485 11.90 1.59 7.41
C ILE A 485 12.63 1.00 6.22
N LYS A 486 13.73 1.62 5.78
CA LYS A 486 14.61 1.09 4.74
C LYS A 486 15.12 -0.30 5.09
N THR A 487 15.50 -0.53 6.35
CA THR A 487 15.95 -1.83 6.84
C THR A 487 14.82 -2.86 6.82
N PHE A 488 13.60 -2.46 7.18
CA PHE A 488 12.43 -3.34 7.16
C PHE A 488 12.00 -3.74 5.74
N ILE A 489 12.03 -2.81 4.79
CA ILE A 489 11.67 -3.09 3.39
C ILE A 489 12.77 -3.90 2.70
N GLY A 490 14.04 -3.62 2.99
CA GLY A 490 15.19 -4.32 2.44
C GLY A 490 15.22 -4.32 0.90
N ASP A 491 15.46 -5.49 0.30
CA ASP A 491 15.61 -5.64 -1.15
C ASP A 491 14.35 -5.33 -1.96
N ASP A 492 13.18 -5.26 -1.33
CA ASP A 492 11.91 -4.98 -2.00
C ASP A 492 11.77 -3.49 -2.36
N GLN A 493 12.61 -2.61 -1.80
CA GLN A 493 12.61 -1.18 -2.08
C GLN A 493 12.85 -0.90 -3.57
N LYS A 494 13.74 -1.67 -4.22
CA LYS A 494 14.03 -1.49 -5.66
C LYS A 494 12.78 -1.64 -6.53
N ASN A 495 11.79 -2.43 -6.09
CA ASN A 495 10.55 -2.66 -6.82
C ASN A 495 9.66 -1.41 -6.87
N LEU A 496 9.89 -0.41 -5.99
CA LEU A 496 9.20 0.88 -6.03
C LEU A 496 9.50 1.62 -7.34
N LEU A 497 10.74 1.51 -7.85
CA LEU A 497 11.19 2.19 -9.07
C LEU A 497 11.17 1.31 -10.33
N ILE A 498 10.69 0.07 -10.25
CA ILE A 498 10.47 -0.76 -11.44
C ILE A 498 9.01 -0.63 -11.85
N TRP A 499 8.78 -0.12 -13.06
CA TRP A 499 7.45 0.08 -13.62
C TRP A 499 6.67 -1.24 -13.64
N GLU A 500 5.39 -1.18 -13.26
CA GLU A 500 4.49 -2.35 -13.23
C GLU A 500 4.96 -3.50 -12.32
N THR A 501 5.92 -3.25 -11.43
CA THR A 501 6.31 -4.21 -10.39
C THR A 501 5.66 -3.85 -9.06
N GLU A 502 5.07 -4.84 -8.41
CA GLU A 502 4.46 -4.70 -7.09
C GLU A 502 5.55 -4.71 -6.00
N CYS A 503 5.37 -3.85 -4.99
CA CYS A 503 6.13 -3.91 -3.75
C CYS A 503 5.40 -4.84 -2.77
N ASN A 504 6.05 -5.91 -2.31
CA ASN A 504 5.48 -6.83 -1.34
C ASN A 504 5.26 -6.16 0.04
N SER A 505 5.95 -5.05 0.29
CA SER A 505 5.89 -4.27 1.53
C SER A 505 4.92 -3.08 1.45
N ASN A 506 3.87 -3.18 0.64
CA ASN A 506 2.90 -2.09 0.38
C ASN A 506 2.30 -1.48 1.66
N GLU A 507 2.08 -2.24 2.74
CA GLU A 507 1.55 -1.67 3.99
C GLU A 507 2.49 -0.65 4.64
N ILE A 508 3.81 -0.89 4.56
CA ILE A 508 4.81 0.05 5.07
C ILE A 508 4.79 1.32 4.24
N VAL A 509 4.74 1.18 2.92
CA VAL A 509 4.62 2.29 1.96
C VAL A 509 3.35 3.09 2.20
N ILE A 510 2.21 2.42 2.40
CA ILE A 510 0.91 3.04 2.73
C ILE A 510 1.03 3.88 3.99
N ASN A 511 1.62 3.33 5.06
CA ASN A 511 1.76 4.06 6.31
C ASN A 511 2.65 5.32 6.15
N GLN A 512 3.77 5.20 5.43
CA GLN A 512 4.66 6.34 5.15
C GLN A 512 3.96 7.44 4.33
N LEU A 513 3.23 7.05 3.28
CA LEU A 513 2.44 7.98 2.49
C LEU A 513 1.32 8.63 3.32
N ALA A 514 0.63 7.87 4.17
CA ALA A 514 -0.42 8.37 5.04
C ALA A 514 0.09 9.44 6.02
N ILE A 515 1.24 9.21 6.65
CA ILE A 515 1.90 10.17 7.54
C ILE A 515 2.32 11.42 6.75
N TYR A 516 3.06 11.23 5.64
CA TYR A 516 3.64 12.34 4.90
C TYR A 516 2.59 13.26 4.27
N LEU A 517 1.49 12.69 3.77
CA LEU A 517 0.41 13.40 3.09
C LEU A 517 -0.76 13.77 4.01
N GLN A 518 -0.70 13.41 5.30
CA GLN A 518 -1.74 13.66 6.30
C GLN A 518 -3.11 13.10 5.88
N LEU A 519 -3.13 11.80 5.58
CA LEU A 519 -4.30 11.08 5.06
C LEU A 519 -4.73 10.00 6.03
N ASN A 520 -6.04 9.79 6.17
CA ASN A 520 -6.62 8.63 6.83
C ASN A 520 -6.81 7.53 5.79
N VAL A 521 -6.00 6.47 5.85
CA VAL A 521 -6.07 5.39 4.87
C VAL A 521 -6.75 4.17 5.49
N ILE A 522 -7.86 3.75 4.90
CA ILE A 522 -8.59 2.53 5.27
C ILE A 522 -8.29 1.46 4.23
N LEU A 523 -7.69 0.37 4.70
CA LEU A 523 -7.32 -0.79 3.91
C LEU A 523 -8.26 -1.95 4.22
N ILE A 524 -9.02 -2.40 3.22
CA ILE A 524 -9.93 -3.54 3.37
C ILE A 524 -9.34 -4.72 2.61
N PHE A 525 -8.80 -5.68 3.35
CA PHE A 525 -8.23 -6.91 2.80
C PHE A 525 -9.30 -7.99 2.72
N PHE A 526 -9.67 -8.40 1.51
CA PHE A 526 -10.63 -9.46 1.27
C PHE A 526 -9.93 -10.81 1.14
N ASP A 527 -10.38 -11.78 1.94
CA ASP A 527 -9.94 -13.17 1.88
C ASP A 527 -11.17 -14.09 1.87
N ASN A 528 -11.39 -14.74 0.73
CA ASN A 528 -12.54 -15.61 0.47
C ASN A 528 -13.91 -14.92 0.63
N GLU A 529 -14.59 -15.13 1.77
CA GLU A 529 -15.92 -14.61 2.08
C GLU A 529 -15.91 -13.62 3.25
N ASP A 530 -14.73 -13.28 3.74
CA ASP A 530 -14.50 -12.38 4.87
C ASP A 530 -13.54 -11.25 4.50
N PHE A 531 -13.43 -10.26 5.37
CA PHE A 531 -12.47 -9.18 5.21
C PHE A 531 -11.94 -8.66 6.55
N ILE A 532 -10.74 -8.12 6.49
CA ILE A 532 -10.05 -7.45 7.59
C ILE A 532 -9.87 -5.99 7.23
N VAL A 533 -10.22 -5.10 8.16
CA VAL A 533 -10.01 -3.66 8.03
C VAL A 533 -8.75 -3.28 8.80
N ARG A 534 -7.85 -2.56 8.14
CA ARG A 534 -6.73 -1.85 8.77
C ARG A 534 -6.87 -0.37 8.49
N GLN A 535 -6.47 0.45 9.44
CA GLN A 535 -6.60 1.89 9.33
C GLN A 535 -5.31 2.57 9.78
N TYR A 536 -4.89 3.58 9.02
CA TYR A 536 -3.68 4.34 9.26
C TYR A 536 -4.03 5.82 9.38
N GLN A 537 -3.53 6.48 10.42
CA GLN A 537 -3.72 7.91 10.71
C GLN A 537 -5.21 8.32 10.76
N GLU A 538 -5.98 7.67 11.64
CA GLU A 538 -7.43 7.85 11.80
C GLU A 538 -7.85 9.30 12.07
N GLU A 539 -6.98 10.08 12.72
CA GLU A 539 -7.19 11.47 13.07
C GLU A 539 -7.30 12.43 11.87
N ASN A 540 -6.83 12.00 10.68
CA ASN A 540 -6.84 12.85 9.50
C ASN A 540 -8.22 12.92 8.82
N LYS A 541 -8.60 14.12 8.38
CA LYS A 541 -9.91 14.37 7.75
C LYS A 541 -10.05 13.72 6.37
N ASN A 542 -8.95 13.64 5.61
CA ASN A 542 -8.97 13.23 4.20
C ASN A 542 -8.83 11.71 4.10
N LYS A 543 -9.91 11.04 3.72
CA LYS A 543 -10.00 9.58 3.75
C LYS A 543 -9.71 8.94 2.39
N ILE A 544 -8.85 7.93 2.36
CA ILE A 544 -8.62 7.06 1.20
C ILE A 544 -9.07 5.65 1.58
N ILE A 545 -9.88 5.01 0.72
CA ILE A 545 -10.35 3.65 0.94
C ILE A 545 -9.77 2.75 -0.15
N LEU A 546 -8.97 1.77 0.24
CA LEU A 546 -8.34 0.81 -0.66
C LEU A 546 -8.95 -0.57 -0.44
N LEU A 547 -9.47 -1.18 -1.50
CA LEU A 547 -10.04 -2.52 -1.48
C LEU A 547 -9.03 -3.50 -2.09
N ILE A 548 -8.48 -4.39 -1.27
CA ILE A 548 -7.45 -5.35 -1.70
C ILE A 548 -8.05 -6.74 -1.86
N LYS A 549 -7.80 -7.33 -3.03
CA LYS A 549 -7.77 -8.79 -3.20
C LYS A 549 -6.31 -9.19 -3.49
N PRO A 550 -5.90 -10.44 -3.29
CA PRO A 550 -4.53 -10.86 -3.56
C PRO A 550 -4.01 -10.35 -4.92
N GLY A 551 -2.96 -9.53 -4.89
CA GLY A 551 -2.30 -8.93 -6.07
C GLY A 551 -3.06 -7.80 -6.77
N HIS A 552 -4.11 -7.21 -6.17
CA HIS A 552 -4.88 -6.15 -6.83
C HIS A 552 -5.61 -5.18 -5.89
N TYR A 553 -5.50 -3.90 -6.20
CA TYR A 553 -6.13 -2.79 -5.48
C TYR A 553 -7.25 -2.16 -6.30
N ASN A 554 -8.39 -1.91 -5.67
CA ASN A 554 -9.47 -1.06 -6.19
C ASN A 554 -9.73 0.13 -5.24
N ILE A 555 -10.50 1.10 -5.73
CA ILE A 555 -10.89 2.29 -4.98
C ILE A 555 -12.24 2.04 -4.30
N GLY A 556 -12.30 2.12 -2.97
CA GLY A 556 -13.58 2.13 -2.25
C GLY A 556 -14.22 3.51 -2.31
N ILE A 557 -15.53 3.56 -2.51
CA ILE A 557 -16.29 4.82 -2.53
C ILE A 557 -17.02 4.98 -1.20
N GLU A 558 -16.67 6.05 -0.48
CA GLU A 558 -17.31 6.42 0.78
C GLU A 558 -18.81 6.67 0.57
N ASN A 559 -19.60 6.42 1.61
CA ASN A 559 -21.00 6.77 1.60
C ASN A 559 -21.13 8.29 1.52
N ALA A 560 -21.76 8.80 0.46
CA ALA A 560 -22.29 10.16 0.52
C ALA A 560 -23.27 10.18 1.71
N ALA A 561 -22.88 10.90 2.77
CA ALA A 561 -23.65 11.02 4.00
C ALA A 561 -24.98 11.74 3.76
#